data_AF-A0AAU6E702-F1
#
_entry.id   AF-A0AAU6E702-F1
#
_cell.length_a   1.000
_cell.length_b   1.000
_cell.length_c   1.000
_cell.angle_alpha   90.00
_cell.angle_beta   90.00
_cell.angle_gamma   90.00
#
_symmetry.space_group_name_H-M   'P 1'
#
loop_
_entity.id
_entity.type
_entity.pdbx_description
1 polymer ?
#
loop_
_entity_poly.entity_id
_entity_poly.type
_entity_poly.pdbx_seq_one_letter_code
_entity_poly.pdbx_strand_id
1 'polypeptide(L)'
;MRGIGESEHIRAVVTDGQLTSVTLNPRSLLLTPEKLAVHVLVAVNAALDDFFARSAGPDPLPAIDPLAVARQMRELRDEIGVRMRAITNSMQASADKLRQEAEVASDVPTLDLRHAFDQVADLLETIGDVPDGEAGVPLGEGFAARGMVRATCGPGPRLTAVMIDQRSMRTTPELSGYLVKALNHAMDEFAAKLREHRRAAGADPDLIEARIHELQESGIAQMRSFGERLSSFMESVRPHE
;
A
#
# COMPACT_ATOMS: atom_id res chain seq x y z
N MET A 1 -10.24 -14.29 -11.43
CA MET A 1 -11.44 -13.93 -10.61
C MET A 1 -12.26 -12.91 -11.38
N ARG A 2 -13.60 -12.89 -11.27
CA ARG A 2 -14.44 -12.07 -12.17
C ARG A 2 -15.47 -11.23 -11.42
N GLY A 3 -15.54 -9.94 -11.78
CA GLY A 3 -16.59 -9.00 -11.39
C GLY A 3 -17.53 -8.68 -12.54
N ILE A 4 -18.81 -8.45 -12.25
CA ILE A 4 -19.85 -8.15 -13.22
C ILE A 4 -20.59 -6.90 -12.78
N GLY A 5 -20.75 -5.96 -13.70
CA GLY A 5 -21.52 -4.74 -13.48
C GLY A 5 -22.51 -4.52 -14.60
N GLU A 6 -23.71 -4.11 -14.23
CA GLU A 6 -24.84 -3.95 -15.14
C GLU A 6 -25.49 -2.59 -14.95
N SER A 7 -25.88 -1.98 -16.06
CA SER A 7 -26.80 -0.85 -16.12
C SER A 7 -27.94 -1.20 -17.08
N GLU A 8 -28.97 -0.35 -17.19
CA GLU A 8 -30.18 -0.61 -18.00
C GLU A 8 -29.88 -1.07 -19.44
N HIS A 9 -28.73 -0.68 -19.99
CA HIS A 9 -28.38 -0.92 -21.38
C HIS A 9 -27.01 -1.56 -21.60
N ILE A 10 -26.20 -1.73 -20.55
CA ILE A 10 -24.79 -2.10 -20.68
C ILE A 10 -24.42 -3.12 -19.62
N ARG A 11 -23.62 -4.10 -20.02
CA ARG A 11 -23.02 -5.08 -19.13
C ARG A 11 -21.52 -5.06 -19.29
N ALA A 12 -20.80 -4.86 -18.20
CA ALA A 12 -19.35 -4.87 -18.13
C ALA A 12 -18.88 -6.11 -17.35
N VAL A 13 -17.77 -6.69 -17.78
CA VAL A 13 -17.14 -7.83 -17.13
C VAL A 13 -15.66 -7.53 -16.93
N VAL A 14 -15.24 -7.55 -15.67
CA VAL A 14 -13.84 -7.40 -15.26
C VAL A 14 -13.30 -8.75 -14.84
N THR A 15 -12.14 -9.12 -15.37
CA THR A 15 -11.40 -10.33 -14.98
C THR A 15 -9.97 -9.93 -14.66
N ASP A 16 -9.47 -10.39 -13.53
CA ASP A 16 -8.08 -10.15 -13.09
C ASP A 16 -7.70 -8.65 -13.11
N GLY A 17 -8.64 -7.80 -12.68
CA GLY A 17 -8.47 -6.34 -12.63
C GLY A 17 -8.58 -5.63 -13.98
N GLN A 18 -8.80 -6.33 -15.09
CA GLN A 18 -8.95 -5.73 -16.42
C GLN A 18 -10.35 -5.92 -17.00
N LEU A 19 -10.82 -4.92 -17.75
CA LEU A 19 -12.09 -5.02 -18.46
C LEU A 19 -11.93 -5.98 -19.63
N THR A 20 -12.65 -7.10 -19.59
CA THR A 20 -12.57 -8.15 -20.61
C THR A 20 -13.64 -7.97 -21.68
N SER A 21 -14.83 -7.51 -21.29
CA SER A 21 -15.93 -7.30 -22.24
C SER A 21 -16.88 -6.19 -21.79
N VAL A 22 -17.37 -5.43 -22.76
CA VAL A 22 -18.50 -4.51 -22.62
C VAL A 22 -19.56 -4.91 -23.64
N THR A 23 -20.71 -5.38 -23.16
CA THR A 23 -21.84 -5.73 -23.99
C THR A 23 -22.82 -4.56 -24.00
N LEU A 24 -23.09 -4.02 -25.19
CA LEU A 24 -24.04 -2.94 -25.42
C LEU A 24 -25.35 -3.52 -25.94
N ASN A 25 -26.48 -3.17 -25.33
CA ASN A 25 -27.79 -3.45 -25.89
C ASN A 25 -27.98 -2.60 -27.17
N PRO A 26 -28.52 -3.11 -28.28
CA PRO A 26 -28.79 -2.31 -29.48
C PRO A 26 -29.55 -1.00 -29.23
N ARG A 27 -30.44 -0.96 -28.22
CA ARG A 27 -31.17 0.25 -27.81
C ARG A 27 -30.26 1.36 -27.27
N SER A 28 -29.07 1.01 -26.76
CA SER A 28 -28.10 1.97 -26.24
C SER A 28 -27.53 2.88 -27.33
N LEU A 29 -27.56 2.45 -28.60
CA LEU A 29 -27.10 3.25 -29.74
C LEU A 29 -28.08 4.36 -30.13
N LEU A 30 -29.32 4.28 -29.64
CA LEU A 30 -30.34 5.31 -29.84
C LEU A 30 -30.21 6.45 -28.82
N LEU A 31 -29.37 6.27 -27.79
CA LEU A 31 -29.10 7.30 -26.80
C LEU A 31 -28.18 8.38 -27.38
N THR A 32 -28.14 9.52 -26.71
CA THR A 32 -27.07 10.50 -26.99
C THR A 32 -25.73 9.95 -26.47
N PRO A 33 -24.60 10.38 -27.04
CA PRO A 33 -23.29 9.89 -26.62
C PRO A 33 -23.01 10.14 -25.13
N GLU A 34 -23.51 11.23 -24.57
CA GLU A 34 -23.35 11.58 -23.16
C GLU A 34 -24.11 10.61 -22.26
N LYS A 35 -25.37 10.28 -22.62
CA LYS A 35 -26.16 9.30 -21.88
C LYS A 35 -25.52 7.91 -21.95
N LEU A 36 -25.02 7.53 -23.13
CA LEU A 36 -24.32 6.27 -23.29
C LEU A 36 -23.07 6.21 -22.39
N ALA A 37 -22.27 7.28 -22.37
CA ALA A 37 -21.08 7.38 -21.54
C ALA A 37 -21.40 7.22 -20.04
N VAL A 38 -22.50 7.82 -19.56
CA VAL A 38 -22.96 7.65 -18.17
C VAL A 38 -23.32 6.18 -17.88
N HIS A 39 -24.05 5.51 -18.77
CA HIS A 39 -24.39 4.10 -18.58
C HIS A 39 -23.15 3.19 -18.61
N VAL A 40 -22.13 3.54 -19.40
CA VAL A 40 -20.85 2.81 -19.43
C VAL A 40 -20.15 2.99 -18.09
N LEU A 41 -20.05 4.24 -17.62
CA LEU A 41 -19.40 4.58 -16.36
C LEU A 41 -19.99 3.79 -15.19
N VAL A 42 -21.32 3.76 -15.07
CA VAL A 42 -22.04 3.03 -14.03
C VAL A 42 -21.77 1.53 -14.12
N ALA A 43 -21.91 0.93 -15.31
CA ALA A 43 -21.72 -0.51 -15.46
C ALA A 43 -20.28 -0.94 -15.17
N VAL A 44 -19.28 -0.16 -15.61
CA VAL A 44 -17.88 -0.52 -15.40
C VAL A 44 -17.46 -0.33 -13.95
N ASN A 45 -17.84 0.78 -13.31
CA ASN A 45 -17.54 0.99 -11.89
C ASN A 45 -18.23 -0.07 -11.01
N ALA A 46 -19.46 -0.47 -11.34
CA ALA A 46 -20.12 -1.59 -10.64
C ALA A 46 -19.38 -2.92 -10.84
N ALA A 47 -18.82 -3.17 -12.02
CA ALA A 47 -18.05 -4.39 -12.29
C ALA A 47 -16.72 -4.42 -11.52
N LEU A 48 -16.07 -3.26 -11.39
CA LEU A 48 -14.86 -3.08 -10.58
C LEU A 48 -15.18 -3.26 -9.10
N ASP A 49 -16.27 -2.66 -8.60
CA ASP A 49 -16.70 -2.81 -7.21
C ASP A 49 -17.04 -4.28 -6.88
N ASP A 50 -17.76 -4.99 -7.75
CA ASP A 50 -18.04 -6.43 -7.58
C ASP A 50 -16.75 -7.27 -7.63
N PHE A 51 -15.80 -6.92 -8.50
CA PHE A 51 -14.48 -7.57 -8.53
C PHE A 51 -13.71 -7.36 -7.23
N PHE A 52 -13.63 -6.12 -6.72
CA PHE A 52 -12.92 -5.81 -5.48
C PHE A 52 -13.59 -6.42 -4.25
N ALA A 53 -14.93 -6.35 -4.16
CA ALA A 53 -15.69 -6.94 -3.07
C ALA A 53 -15.47 -8.45 -2.98
N ARG A 54 -15.41 -9.14 -4.12
CA ARG A 54 -15.10 -10.57 -4.13
C ARG A 54 -13.63 -10.81 -3.78
N SER A 55 -12.71 -10.00 -4.32
CA SER A 55 -11.26 -10.18 -4.17
C SER A 55 -10.77 -9.92 -2.74
N ALA A 56 -11.49 -9.09 -1.98
CA ALA A 56 -11.18 -8.77 -0.59
C ALA A 56 -11.38 -9.94 0.40
N GLY A 57 -11.94 -11.08 -0.04
CA GLY A 57 -12.31 -12.17 0.87
C GLY A 57 -13.49 -11.80 1.78
N PRO A 58 -14.02 -12.75 2.58
CA PRO A 58 -15.21 -12.55 3.40
C PRO A 58 -15.02 -11.59 4.58
N ASP A 59 -13.80 -11.15 4.86
CA ASP A 59 -13.50 -10.21 5.93
C ASP A 59 -12.63 -9.10 5.33
N PRO A 60 -13.16 -7.88 5.10
CA PRO A 60 -12.29 -6.76 4.77
C PRO A 60 -11.40 -6.53 5.98
N LEU A 61 -10.14 -6.94 5.88
CA LEU A 61 -9.12 -6.59 6.87
C LEU A 61 -9.29 -5.10 7.16
N PRO A 62 -9.40 -4.69 8.45
CA PRO A 62 -9.59 -3.29 8.78
C PRO A 62 -8.51 -2.49 8.07
N ALA A 63 -8.90 -1.42 7.37
CA ALA A 63 -7.95 -0.55 6.70
C ALA A 63 -6.95 -0.03 7.75
N ILE A 64 -5.77 -0.63 7.79
CA ILE A 64 -4.71 -0.24 8.71
C ILE A 64 -4.18 1.08 8.18
N ASP A 65 -4.42 2.17 8.91
CA ASP A 65 -3.81 3.47 8.65
C ASP A 65 -2.32 3.42 9.04
N PRO A 66 -1.38 3.39 8.08
CA PRO A 66 0.05 3.28 8.37
C PRO A 66 0.55 4.47 9.20
N LEU A 67 -0.01 5.67 9.02
CA LEU A 67 0.35 6.85 9.79
C LEU A 67 -0.12 6.74 11.25
N ALA A 68 -1.30 6.17 11.48
CA ALA A 68 -1.76 5.89 12.83
C ALA A 68 -0.84 4.88 13.54
N VAL A 69 -0.42 3.82 12.84
CA VAL A 69 0.52 2.84 13.39
C VAL A 69 1.90 3.46 13.63
N ALA A 70 2.39 4.33 12.74
CA ALA A 70 3.66 5.03 12.93
C ALA A 70 3.66 5.89 14.21
N ARG A 71 2.56 6.61 14.47
CA ARG A 71 2.39 7.39 15.71
C ARG A 71 2.41 6.49 16.95
N GLN A 72 1.66 5.38 16.92
CA GLN A 72 1.64 4.41 18.01
C GLN A 72 3.03 3.81 18.28
N MET A 73 3.83 3.52 17.23
CA MET A 73 5.19 3.01 17.39
C MET A 73 6.12 4.03 18.08
N ARG A 74 5.96 5.33 17.80
CA ARG A 74 6.74 6.37 18.47
C ARG A 74 6.35 6.57 19.92
N GLU A 75 5.05 6.53 20.23
CA GLU A 75 4.56 6.57 21.61
C GLU A 75 5.10 5.37 22.41
N LEU A 76 5.02 4.17 21.83
CA LEU A 76 5.55 2.95 22.45
C LEU A 76 7.06 3.03 22.67
N ARG A 77 7.82 3.55 21.68
CA ARG A 77 9.27 3.79 21.79
C ARG A 77 9.59 4.70 22.97
N ASP A 78 8.86 5.79 23.14
CA ASP A 78 9.10 6.76 24.20
C ASP A 78 8.82 6.15 25.59
N GLU A 79 7.74 5.37 25.71
CA GLU A 79 7.42 4.63 26.93
C GLU A 79 8.49 3.59 27.29
N ILE A 80 8.90 2.76 26.32
CA ILE A 80 9.94 1.75 26.52
C ILE A 80 11.27 2.43 26.88
N GLY A 81 11.60 3.56 26.26
CA GLY A 81 12.83 4.31 26.56
C GLY A 81 12.89 4.85 27.99
N VAL A 82 11.75 5.19 28.60
CA VAL A 82 11.68 5.56 30.02
C VAL A 82 11.91 4.32 30.90
N ARG A 83 11.23 3.21 30.61
CA ARG A 83 11.35 1.97 31.40
C ARG A 83 12.76 1.37 31.32
N MET A 84 13.35 1.31 30.13
CA MET A 84 14.70 0.76 29.94
C MET A 84 15.76 1.60 30.64
N ARG A 85 15.66 2.94 30.63
CA ARG A 85 16.57 3.78 31.42
C ARG A 85 16.49 3.47 32.91
N ALA A 86 15.28 3.27 33.45
CA ALA A 86 15.12 2.87 34.85
C ALA A 86 15.77 1.51 35.14
N ILE A 87 15.61 0.53 34.24
CA ILE A 87 16.22 -0.80 34.36
C ILE A 87 17.74 -0.72 34.26
N THR A 88 18.29 -0.04 33.24
CA THR A 88 19.74 0.14 33.06
C THR A 88 20.36 0.84 34.26
N ASN A 89 19.73 1.90 34.79
CA ASN A 89 20.24 2.57 35.98
C ASN A 89 20.26 1.64 37.20
N SER A 90 19.23 0.79 37.37
CA SER A 90 19.18 -0.18 38.46
C SER A 90 20.22 -1.29 38.30
N MET A 91 20.46 -1.76 37.08
CA MET A 91 21.50 -2.75 36.76
C MET A 91 22.89 -2.16 36.97
N GLN A 92 23.13 -0.94 36.51
CA GLN A 92 24.40 -0.23 36.70
C GLN A 92 24.71 -0.06 38.19
N ALA A 93 23.74 0.39 38.99
CA ALA A 93 23.92 0.52 40.44
C ALA A 93 24.22 -0.82 41.14
N SER A 94 23.70 -1.93 40.60
CA SER A 94 23.98 -3.28 41.12
C SER A 94 25.36 -3.77 40.68
N ALA A 95 25.75 -3.49 39.44
CA ALA A 95 27.06 -3.80 38.88
C ALA A 95 28.16 -3.00 39.58
N ASP A 96 27.94 -1.71 39.88
CA ASP A 96 28.90 -0.87 40.60
C ASP A 96 29.14 -1.38 42.03
N LYS A 97 28.10 -1.89 42.71
CA LYS A 97 28.24 -2.55 44.02
C LYS A 97 29.06 -3.83 43.92
N LEU A 98 28.77 -4.69 42.95
CA LEU A 98 29.52 -5.94 42.72
C LEU A 98 30.97 -5.67 42.31
N ARG A 99 31.21 -4.63 41.51
CA ARG A 99 32.54 -4.17 41.08
C ARG A 99 33.39 -3.64 42.24
N GLN A 100 32.74 -3.22 43.33
CA GLN A 100 33.39 -2.80 44.57
C GLN A 100 33.83 -4.01 45.44
N GLU A 101 33.24 -5.19 45.22
CA GLU A 101 33.52 -6.44 45.95
C GLU A 101 34.34 -7.46 45.12
N ALA A 102 34.32 -7.38 43.79
CA ALA A 102 35.10 -8.21 42.87
C ALA A 102 35.46 -7.40 41.60
N GLU A 103 36.64 -7.59 41.01
CA GLU A 103 37.07 -6.92 39.77
C GLU A 103 36.23 -7.36 38.54
N VAL A 104 34.99 -6.87 38.41
CA VAL A 104 34.13 -7.14 37.25
C VAL A 104 34.44 -6.16 36.12
N ALA A 105 35.02 -6.66 35.03
CA ALA A 105 35.58 -5.83 33.96
C ALA A 105 34.57 -5.32 32.92
N SER A 106 33.33 -5.82 32.84
CA SER A 106 32.45 -5.52 31.68
C SER A 106 31.31 -4.56 31.97
N ASP A 107 31.05 -3.65 31.03
CA ASP A 107 29.88 -2.76 30.99
C ASP A 107 28.58 -3.56 30.73
N VAL A 108 27.47 -3.09 31.28
CA VAL A 108 26.15 -3.72 31.12
C VAL A 108 25.71 -3.62 29.65
N PRO A 109 25.41 -4.74 28.97
CA PRO A 109 24.97 -4.69 27.58
C PRO A 109 23.59 -4.03 27.48
N THR A 110 23.47 -3.08 26.56
CA THR A 110 22.20 -2.41 26.22
C THR A 110 21.77 -2.75 24.79
N LEU A 111 20.46 -2.91 24.61
CA LEU A 111 19.83 -3.10 23.30
C LEU A 111 19.20 -1.76 22.87
N ASP A 112 19.58 -1.26 21.69
CA ASP A 112 19.02 -0.03 21.14
C ASP A 112 17.70 -0.28 20.39
N LEU A 113 16.66 -0.61 21.15
CA LEU A 113 15.30 -0.79 20.62
C LEU A 113 14.75 0.49 19.98
N ARG A 114 15.27 1.66 20.35
CA ARG A 114 14.77 2.94 19.85
C ARG A 114 15.03 3.07 18.37
N HIS A 115 16.25 2.73 17.94
CA HIS A 115 16.61 2.76 16.53
C HIS A 115 15.73 1.82 15.68
N ALA A 116 15.42 0.62 16.19
CA ALA A 116 14.54 -0.32 15.49
C ALA A 116 13.10 0.23 15.36
N PHE A 117 12.55 0.83 16.41
CA PHE A 117 11.22 1.47 16.33
C PHE A 117 11.19 2.68 15.41
N ASP A 118 12.27 3.48 15.39
CA ASP A 118 12.39 4.63 14.48
C ASP A 118 12.39 4.16 13.02
N GLN A 119 13.15 3.11 12.70
CA GLN A 119 13.18 2.53 11.36
C GLN A 119 11.81 2.01 10.90
N VAL A 120 11.03 1.38 11.79
CA VAL A 120 9.66 0.92 11.50
C VAL A 120 8.71 2.10 11.31
N ALA A 121 8.78 3.10 12.18
CA ALA A 121 7.92 4.29 12.11
C ALA A 121 8.17 5.08 10.82
N ASP A 122 9.44 5.27 10.45
CA ASP A 122 9.82 5.99 9.22
C ASP A 122 9.35 5.24 7.97
N LEU A 123 9.40 3.90 7.98
CA LEU A 123 8.87 3.07 6.91
C LEU A 123 7.34 3.22 6.80
N LEU A 124 6.63 3.15 7.92
CA LEU A 124 5.17 3.32 7.96
C LEU A 124 4.74 4.72 7.52
N GLU A 125 5.52 5.76 7.83
CA GLU A 125 5.27 7.11 7.32
C GLU A 125 5.51 7.22 5.82
N THR A 126 6.60 6.64 5.31
CA THR A 126 6.86 6.59 3.87
C THR A 126 5.70 5.93 3.13
N ILE A 127 5.12 4.87 3.70
CA ILE A 127 3.95 4.19 3.14
C ILE A 127 2.68 5.07 3.25
N GLY A 128 2.49 5.74 4.39
CA GLY A 128 1.28 6.50 4.69
C GLY A 128 1.22 7.92 4.12
N ASP A 129 2.34 8.51 3.74
CA ASP A 129 2.43 9.87 3.17
C ASP A 129 2.10 9.90 1.67
N VAL A 130 1.75 8.75 1.07
CA VAL A 130 1.16 8.70 -0.27
C VAL A 130 -0.30 9.12 -0.15
N PRO A 131 -0.70 10.30 -0.68
CA PRO A 131 -2.08 10.74 -0.57
C PRO A 131 -3.00 9.83 -1.37
N ASP A 132 -3.88 9.11 -0.68
CA ASP A 132 -4.94 8.29 -1.28
C ASP A 132 -6.15 9.12 -1.78
N GLY A 133 -6.09 10.46 -1.73
CA GLY A 133 -7.26 11.33 -1.96
C GLY A 133 -7.02 12.56 -2.83
N GLU A 134 -7.81 12.65 -3.92
CA GLU A 134 -8.27 13.77 -4.79
C GLU A 134 -7.38 15.00 -5.10
N ALA A 135 -6.50 15.47 -4.22
CA ALA A 135 -5.68 16.65 -4.45
C ALA A 135 -4.27 16.26 -4.92
N GLY A 136 -4.08 16.24 -6.25
CA GLY A 136 -2.76 16.00 -6.86
C GLY A 136 -2.50 14.57 -7.33
N VAL A 137 -3.46 13.66 -7.16
CA VAL A 137 -3.36 12.30 -7.71
C VAL A 137 -3.41 12.37 -9.25
N PRO A 138 -2.43 11.78 -9.95
CA PRO A 138 -2.40 11.80 -11.40
C PRO A 138 -3.62 11.07 -11.98
N LEU A 139 -4.38 11.76 -12.84
CA LEU A 139 -5.46 11.12 -13.61
C LEU A 139 -4.86 10.26 -14.72
N GLY A 140 -5.38 9.05 -14.88
CA GLY A 140 -5.05 8.21 -16.04
C GLY A 140 -5.99 8.52 -17.18
N GLU A 141 -5.45 8.78 -18.37
CA GLU A 141 -6.24 8.99 -19.56
C GLU A 141 -6.11 7.80 -20.52
N GLY A 142 -7.14 7.53 -21.28
CA GLY A 142 -7.13 6.43 -22.23
C GLY A 142 -7.88 6.79 -23.49
N PHE A 143 -7.32 6.41 -24.63
CA PHE A 143 -7.85 6.76 -25.94
C PHE A 143 -7.99 5.52 -26.82
N ALA A 144 -9.08 5.45 -27.57
CA ALA A 144 -9.25 4.46 -28.63
C ALA A 144 -9.82 5.09 -29.91
N ALA A 145 -9.64 4.36 -31.01
CA ALA A 145 -10.17 4.72 -32.33
C ALA A 145 -9.88 6.17 -32.74
N ARG A 146 -8.60 6.56 -32.69
CA ARG A 146 -8.13 7.92 -33.02
C ARG A 146 -8.79 9.03 -32.18
N GLY A 147 -9.12 8.74 -30.93
CA GLY A 147 -9.70 9.72 -29.99
C GLY A 147 -11.23 9.77 -30.00
N MET A 148 -11.91 8.90 -30.76
CA MET A 148 -13.38 8.82 -30.75
C MET A 148 -13.93 8.27 -29.43
N VAL A 149 -13.12 7.56 -28.66
CA VAL A 149 -13.46 7.14 -27.30
C VAL A 149 -12.33 7.60 -26.38
N ARG A 150 -12.70 8.34 -25.33
CA ARG A 150 -11.78 8.79 -24.27
C ARG A 150 -12.31 8.33 -22.92
N ALA A 151 -11.43 7.86 -22.06
CA ALA A 151 -11.72 7.51 -20.69
C ALA A 151 -10.75 8.21 -19.74
N THR A 152 -11.23 8.53 -18.55
CA THR A 152 -10.42 9.10 -17.46
C THR A 152 -10.65 8.28 -16.20
N CYS A 153 -9.56 7.85 -15.59
CA CYS A 153 -9.54 7.12 -14.32
C CYS A 153 -9.00 8.05 -13.23
N GLY A 154 -9.70 8.09 -12.09
CA GLY A 154 -9.36 8.91 -10.93
C GLY A 154 -8.97 8.08 -9.72
N PRO A 155 -8.76 8.73 -8.56
CA PRO A 155 -8.35 8.06 -7.33
C PRO A 155 -9.36 6.97 -6.93
N GLY A 156 -8.84 5.80 -6.48
CA GLY A 156 -9.66 4.68 -6.03
C GLY A 156 -10.13 3.72 -7.12
N PRO A 157 -9.21 3.11 -7.90
CA PRO A 157 -9.39 2.54 -9.26
C PRO A 157 -10.78 2.69 -9.88
N ARG A 158 -11.24 3.92 -10.06
CA ARG A 158 -12.59 4.25 -10.52
C ARG A 158 -12.52 5.13 -11.74
N LEU A 159 -13.38 4.86 -12.70
CA LEU A 159 -13.58 5.76 -13.82
C LEU A 159 -14.34 6.98 -13.34
N THR A 160 -13.84 8.16 -13.73
CA THR A 160 -14.44 9.46 -13.41
C THR A 160 -15.15 10.06 -14.61
N ALA A 161 -14.63 9.82 -15.82
CA ALA A 161 -15.23 10.31 -17.04
C ALA A 161 -15.08 9.33 -18.20
N VAL A 162 -16.08 9.30 -19.07
CA VAL A 162 -16.04 8.63 -20.37
C VAL A 162 -16.62 9.60 -21.40
N MET A 163 -15.96 9.73 -22.55
CA MET A 163 -16.45 10.50 -23.69
C MET A 163 -16.50 9.60 -24.91
N ILE A 164 -17.61 9.64 -25.62
CA ILE A 164 -17.86 8.83 -26.81
C ILE A 164 -18.26 9.79 -27.93
N ASP A 165 -17.60 9.70 -29.08
CA ASP A 165 -17.97 10.46 -30.26
C ASP A 165 -19.14 9.77 -30.98
N GLN A 166 -20.11 10.55 -31.45
CA GLN A 166 -21.29 10.05 -32.13
C GLN A 166 -20.97 9.17 -33.36
N ARG A 167 -19.84 9.40 -34.05
CA ARG A 167 -19.41 8.60 -35.20
C ARG A 167 -19.09 7.16 -34.81
N SER A 168 -18.58 6.94 -33.60
CA SER A 168 -18.28 5.60 -33.08
C SER A 168 -19.53 4.78 -32.72
N MET A 169 -20.68 5.44 -32.52
CA MET A 169 -21.96 4.78 -32.22
C MET A 169 -22.61 4.11 -33.43
N ARG A 170 -22.08 4.30 -34.64
CA ARG A 170 -22.63 3.72 -35.87
C ARG A 170 -22.39 2.22 -36.00
N THR A 171 -21.39 1.68 -35.29
CA THR A 171 -21.01 0.27 -35.39
C THR A 171 -20.84 -0.34 -33.99
N THR A 172 -21.83 -1.13 -33.55
CA THR A 172 -21.89 -1.70 -32.18
C THR A 172 -20.71 -2.58 -31.80
N PRO A 173 -20.26 -3.55 -32.64
CA PRO A 173 -19.18 -4.46 -32.27
C PRO A 173 -17.81 -3.77 -32.19
N GLU A 174 -17.62 -2.71 -32.97
CA GLU A 174 -16.38 -1.92 -32.95
C GLU A 174 -16.34 -1.01 -31.72
N LEU A 175 -17.49 -0.41 -31.36
CA LEU A 175 -17.59 0.46 -30.19
C LEU A 175 -17.28 -0.27 -28.88
N SER A 176 -17.80 -1.48 -28.67
CA SER A 176 -17.48 -2.26 -27.47
C SER A 176 -15.98 -2.56 -27.37
N GLY A 177 -15.35 -2.92 -28.50
CA GLY A 177 -13.90 -3.12 -28.56
C GLY A 177 -13.11 -1.83 -28.29
N TYR A 178 -13.58 -0.68 -28.77
CA TYR A 178 -12.96 0.62 -28.49
C TYR A 178 -13.12 1.06 -27.04
N LEU A 179 -14.28 0.81 -26.43
CA LEU A 179 -14.50 1.05 -25.00
C LEU A 179 -13.53 0.22 -24.17
N VAL A 180 -13.44 -1.09 -24.40
CA VAL A 180 -12.49 -1.95 -23.67
C VAL A 180 -11.06 -1.43 -23.78
N LYS A 181 -10.62 -1.08 -24.99
CA LYS A 181 -9.26 -0.54 -25.21
C LYS A 181 -9.02 0.79 -24.51
N ALA A 182 -9.93 1.76 -24.64
CA ALA A 182 -9.77 3.08 -24.02
C ALA A 182 -9.79 2.99 -22.49
N LEU A 183 -10.69 2.18 -21.92
CA LEU A 183 -10.85 2.04 -20.48
C LEU A 183 -9.64 1.32 -19.87
N ASN A 184 -9.17 0.23 -20.49
CA ASN A 184 -7.95 -0.44 -20.02
C ASN A 184 -6.73 0.47 -20.12
N HIS A 185 -6.59 1.25 -21.21
CA HIS A 185 -5.50 2.22 -21.33
C HIS A 185 -5.55 3.28 -20.21
N ALA A 186 -6.74 3.79 -19.88
CA ALA A 186 -6.89 4.76 -18.78
C ALA A 186 -6.50 4.17 -17.42
N MET A 187 -6.87 2.91 -17.16
CA MET A 187 -6.49 2.20 -15.94
C MET A 187 -4.99 1.91 -15.89
N ASP A 188 -4.39 1.49 -17.00
CA ASP A 188 -2.94 1.23 -17.10
C ASP A 188 -2.13 2.52 -16.92
N GLU A 189 -2.56 3.62 -17.53
CA GLU A 189 -1.92 4.93 -17.38
C GLU A 189 -2.06 5.44 -15.94
N PHE A 190 -3.24 5.31 -15.32
CA PHE A 190 -3.42 5.63 -13.91
C PHE A 190 -2.49 4.80 -13.03
N ALA A 191 -2.43 3.47 -13.23
CA ALA A 191 -1.56 2.58 -12.47
C ALA A 191 -0.07 2.89 -12.70
N ALA A 192 0.32 3.33 -13.89
CA ALA A 192 1.67 3.78 -14.18
C ALA A 192 2.02 5.07 -13.43
N LYS A 193 1.15 6.09 -13.52
CA LYS A 193 1.37 7.36 -12.82
C LYS A 193 1.30 7.21 -11.31
N LEU A 194 0.46 6.32 -10.79
CA LEU A 194 0.40 6.00 -9.37
C LEU A 194 1.71 5.34 -8.89
N ARG A 195 2.28 4.42 -9.68
CA ARG A 195 3.60 3.84 -9.40
C ARG A 195 4.71 4.89 -9.44
N GLU A 196 4.70 5.78 -10.42
CA GLU A 196 5.66 6.88 -10.52
C GLU A 196 5.54 7.85 -9.34
N HIS A 197 4.31 8.19 -8.95
CA HIS A 197 4.05 9.06 -7.81
C HIS A 197 4.52 8.42 -6.50
N ARG A 198 4.25 7.12 -6.30
CA ARG A 198 4.80 6.36 -5.16
C ARG A 198 6.32 6.33 -5.15
N ARG A 199 6.96 6.13 -6.31
CA ARG A 199 8.42 6.19 -6.43
C ARG A 199 8.98 7.54 -6.05
N ALA A 200 8.36 8.62 -6.51
CA ALA A 200 8.75 9.98 -6.15
C ALA A 200 8.59 10.24 -4.64
N ALA A 201 7.61 9.60 -4.00
CA ALA A 201 7.38 9.64 -2.56
C ALA A 201 8.21 8.61 -1.75
N GLY A 202 9.07 7.80 -2.41
CA GLY A 202 9.87 6.77 -1.73
C GLY A 202 9.09 5.50 -1.31
N ALA A 203 7.81 5.39 -1.69
CA ALA A 203 6.92 4.28 -1.37
C ALA A 203 6.85 3.22 -2.49
N ASP A 204 7.97 2.94 -3.18
CA ASP A 204 8.03 1.88 -4.18
C ASP A 204 7.90 0.51 -3.48
N PRO A 205 6.93 -0.36 -3.85
CA PRO A 205 6.75 -1.67 -3.22
C PRO A 205 8.03 -2.52 -3.16
N ASP A 206 8.84 -2.51 -4.22
CA ASP A 206 10.08 -3.29 -4.27
C ASP A 206 11.12 -2.73 -3.27
N LEU A 207 11.12 -1.41 -3.09
CA LEU A 207 12.00 -0.73 -2.14
C LEU A 207 11.52 -0.92 -0.70
N ILE A 208 10.21 -0.91 -0.47
CA ILE A 208 9.60 -1.23 0.82
C ILE A 208 9.93 -2.67 1.22
N GLU A 209 9.79 -3.63 0.30
CA GLU A 209 10.12 -5.04 0.54
C GLU A 209 11.61 -5.22 0.86
N ALA A 210 12.49 -4.61 0.06
CA ALA A 210 13.92 -4.59 0.35
C ALA A 210 14.22 -3.98 1.73
N ARG A 211 13.53 -2.90 2.10
CA ARG A 211 13.70 -2.24 3.40
C ARG A 211 13.22 -3.08 4.57
N ILE A 212 12.11 -3.80 4.40
CA ILE A 212 11.61 -4.77 5.38
C ILE A 212 12.64 -5.89 5.57
N HIS A 213 13.21 -6.41 4.48
CA HIS A 213 14.22 -7.45 4.53
C HIS A 213 15.49 -6.96 5.26
N GLU A 214 15.99 -5.77 4.93
CA GLU A 214 17.11 -5.13 5.64
C GLU A 214 16.83 -4.95 7.14
N LEU A 215 15.62 -4.52 7.50
CA LEU A 215 15.20 -4.36 8.89
C LEU A 215 15.19 -5.70 9.64
N GLN A 216 14.70 -6.77 9.00
CA GLN A 216 14.70 -8.12 9.58
C GLN A 216 16.13 -8.63 9.81
N GLU A 217 17.02 -8.48 8.82
CA GLU A 217 18.42 -8.88 8.94
C GLU A 217 19.15 -8.09 10.04
N SER A 218 18.95 -6.77 10.08
CA SER A 218 19.50 -5.90 11.12
C SER A 218 19.01 -6.30 12.50
N GLY A 219 17.71 -6.58 12.66
CA GLY A 219 17.12 -7.04 13.91
C GLY A 219 17.73 -8.36 14.39
N ILE A 220 17.90 -9.34 13.49
CA ILE A 220 18.54 -10.63 13.80
C ILE A 220 20.00 -10.42 14.24
N ALA A 221 20.74 -9.57 13.53
CA ALA A 221 22.13 -9.26 13.85
C ALA A 221 22.26 -8.57 15.23
N GLN A 222 21.37 -7.62 15.54
CA GLN A 222 21.33 -6.96 16.84
C GLN A 222 21.00 -7.93 17.98
N MET A 223 20.02 -8.82 17.79
CA MET A 223 19.67 -9.84 18.79
C MET A 223 20.83 -10.80 19.05
N ARG A 224 21.54 -11.24 17.99
CA ARG A 224 22.71 -12.11 18.12
C ARG A 224 23.84 -11.42 18.90
N SER A 225 24.18 -10.18 18.52
CA SER A 225 25.20 -9.38 19.20
C SER A 225 24.85 -9.09 20.67
N PHE A 226 23.57 -8.85 20.97
CA PHE A 226 23.12 -8.67 22.35
C PHE A 226 23.25 -9.97 23.15
N GLY A 227 22.86 -11.11 22.57
CA GLY A 227 23.00 -12.43 23.20
C GLY A 227 24.46 -12.79 23.52
N GLU A 228 25.38 -12.53 22.59
CA GLU A 228 26.83 -12.74 22.80
C GLU A 228 27.36 -11.88 23.94
N ARG A 229 26.98 -10.59 23.98
CA ARG A 229 27.39 -9.69 25.07
C ARG A 229 26.79 -10.08 26.42
N LEU A 230 25.53 -10.54 26.45
CA LEU A 230 24.89 -11.02 27.66
C LEU A 230 25.58 -12.30 28.18
N SER A 231 25.90 -13.25 27.30
CA SER A 231 26.62 -14.46 27.67
C SER A 231 27.99 -14.14 28.25
N SER A 232 28.74 -13.24 27.60
CA SER A 232 30.05 -12.80 28.09
C SER A 232 29.97 -12.10 29.46
N PHE A 233 28.94 -11.27 29.66
CA PHE A 233 28.68 -10.65 30.96
C PHE A 233 28.40 -11.71 32.04
N MET A 234 27.52 -12.68 31.76
CA MET A 234 27.19 -13.74 32.73
C MET A 234 28.40 -14.63 33.07
N GLU A 235 29.28 -14.90 32.11
CA GLU A 235 30.54 -15.61 32.36
C GLU A 235 31.50 -14.79 33.24
N SER A 236 31.57 -13.47 33.05
CA SER A 236 32.45 -12.57 33.84
C SER A 236 32.03 -12.41 35.30
N VAL A 237 30.77 -12.71 35.63
CA VAL A 237 30.21 -12.60 37.00
C VAL A 237 30.35 -13.90 37.79
N ARG A 238 30.72 -15.03 37.15
CA ARG A 238 30.95 -16.29 37.87
C ARG A 238 32.28 -16.22 38.64
N PRO A 239 32.29 -16.51 39.95
CA PRO A 239 33.53 -16.51 40.73
C PRO A 239 34.45 -17.63 40.24
N HIS A 240 35.73 -17.31 39.98
CA HIS A 240 36.77 -18.31 39.83
C HIS A 240 37.02 -18.95 41.21
N GLU A 241 36.60 -20.21 41.37
CA GLU A 241 37.05 -21.08 42.47
C GLU A 241 38.55 -21.40 42.37
#